data_AF-A0A067BH95-F1
#
_entry.id   AF-A0A067BH95-F1
#
_cell.length_a   1.000
_cell.length_b   1.000
_cell.length_c   1.000
_cell.angle_alpha   90.00
_cell.angle_beta   90.00
_cell.angle_gamma   90.00
#
_symmetry.space_group_name_H-M   'P 1'
#
loop_
_entity.id
_entity.type
_entity.pdbx_description
1 polymer ?
#
loop_
_entity_poly.entity_id
_entity_poly.type
_entity_poly.pdbx_seq_one_letter_code
_entity_poly.pdbx_strand_id
1 'polypeptide(L)'
;MTTPMFAMICANNVNRSTEAHDHLHAAGLRVCSFGAGNKVRFPGRSRYEPHIYEFFTPYEVMYRELKAENEALFRHNGVLAMLERDILTKKAPQKWQDNSTTDLAQLDVVVCFEDRIFDIVLEGSLPIAMLL
;
A
#
# COMPACT_ATOMS: atom_id res chain seq x y z
N MET A 1 -16.83 0.35 -24.01
CA MET A 1 -16.67 -0.35 -22.72
C MET A 1 -15.84 0.56 -21.83
N THR A 2 -16.25 0.80 -20.59
CA THR A 2 -15.45 1.59 -19.64
C THR A 2 -14.19 0.79 -19.26
N THR A 3 -13.04 1.45 -19.19
CA THR A 3 -11.80 0.82 -18.73
C THR A 3 -11.93 0.54 -17.24
N PRO A 4 -11.75 -0.71 -16.78
CA PRO A 4 -11.95 -1.08 -15.38
C PRO A 4 -10.95 -0.37 -14.45
N MET A 5 -11.41 -0.02 -13.25
CA MET A 5 -10.62 0.50 -12.15
C MET A 5 -10.23 -0.62 -11.18
N PHE A 6 -8.93 -0.82 -11.01
CA PHE A 6 -8.37 -1.84 -10.12
C PHE A 6 -7.94 -1.23 -8.78
N ALA A 7 -8.16 -1.96 -7.68
CA ALA A 7 -7.64 -1.60 -6.36
C ALA A 7 -6.75 -2.71 -5.79
N MET A 8 -5.49 -2.39 -5.55
CA MET A 8 -4.48 -3.30 -5.02
C MET A 8 -4.38 -3.15 -3.49
N ILE A 9 -4.63 -4.22 -2.72
CA ILE A 9 -4.72 -4.13 -1.25
C ILE A 9 -3.71 -5.06 -0.57
N CYS A 10 -2.85 -4.51 0.28
CA CYS A 10 -2.01 -5.29 1.18
C CYS A 10 -2.12 -4.78 2.63
N ALA A 11 -1.25 -5.22 3.54
CA ALA A 11 -1.29 -4.77 4.93
C ALA A 11 -0.89 -3.29 5.12
N ASN A 12 0.29 -2.91 4.62
CA ASN A 12 0.92 -1.63 4.95
C ASN A 12 0.87 -0.59 3.82
N ASN A 13 0.56 -1.00 2.59
CA ASN A 13 0.63 -0.16 1.39
C ASN A 13 2.02 0.44 1.12
N VAL A 14 3.06 -0.37 1.30
CA VAL A 14 4.47 0.01 1.03
C VAL A 14 5.21 -1.01 0.16
N ASN A 15 4.62 -2.18 -0.10
CA ASN A 15 5.29 -3.25 -0.84
C ASN A 15 4.33 -3.79 -1.90
N ARG A 16 3.83 -5.03 -1.76
CA ARG A 16 2.98 -5.71 -2.75
C ARG A 16 1.92 -4.84 -3.43
N SER A 17 1.10 -4.10 -2.69
CA SER A 17 0.05 -3.30 -3.33
C SER A 17 0.57 -2.08 -4.08
N THR A 18 1.67 -1.46 -3.64
CA THR A 18 2.25 -0.30 -4.33
C THR A 18 3.11 -0.74 -5.51
N GLU A 19 3.83 -1.86 -5.38
CA GLU A 19 4.52 -2.51 -6.50
C GLU A 19 3.53 -2.88 -7.62
N ALA A 20 2.43 -3.54 -7.28
CA ALA A 20 1.39 -3.88 -8.26
C ALA A 20 0.75 -2.63 -8.88
N HIS A 21 0.54 -1.56 -8.09
CA HIS A 21 0.07 -0.28 -8.61
C HIS A 21 1.04 0.25 -9.67
N ASP A 22 2.33 0.34 -9.36
CA ASP A 22 3.36 0.84 -10.29
C ASP A 22 3.35 0.07 -11.62
N HIS A 23 3.36 -1.27 -11.56
CA HIS A 23 3.32 -2.12 -12.77
C HIS A 23 2.03 -1.98 -13.57
N LEU A 24 0.86 -1.98 -12.91
CA LEU A 24 -0.43 -1.83 -13.61
C LEU A 24 -0.56 -0.43 -14.22
N HIS A 25 -0.07 0.59 -13.53
CA HIS A 25 -0.07 1.97 -14.04
C HIS A 25 0.85 2.10 -15.25
N ALA A 26 2.06 1.54 -15.20
CA ALA A 26 2.98 1.50 -16.33
C ALA A 26 2.40 0.74 -17.55
N ALA A 27 1.53 -0.25 -17.32
CA ALA A 27 0.79 -0.96 -18.37
C ALA A 27 -0.43 -0.18 -18.91
N GLY A 28 -0.69 1.05 -18.44
CA GLY A 28 -1.79 1.89 -18.90
C GLY A 28 -3.16 1.56 -18.27
N LEU A 29 -3.19 0.80 -17.19
CA LEU A 29 -4.42 0.45 -16.49
C LEU A 29 -4.80 1.53 -15.47
N ARG A 30 -6.11 1.69 -15.22
CA ARG A 30 -6.62 2.53 -14.14
C ARG A 30 -6.48 1.75 -12.83
N VAL A 31 -5.61 2.22 -11.94
CA VAL A 31 -5.29 1.50 -10.70
C VAL A 31 -5.12 2.46 -9.53
N CYS A 32 -5.51 2.00 -8.34
CA CYS A 32 -5.17 2.58 -7.05
C CYS A 32 -4.71 1.49 -6.09
N SER A 33 -4.22 1.88 -4.90
CA SER A 33 -3.70 0.93 -3.92
C SER A 33 -3.95 1.40 -2.50
N PHE A 34 -4.16 0.47 -1.58
CA PHE A 34 -4.41 0.76 -0.16
C PHE A 34 -3.76 -0.27 0.77
N GLY A 35 -3.81 0.05 2.05
CA GLY A 35 -3.41 -0.81 3.16
C GLY A 35 -4.61 -1.08 4.05
N ALA A 36 -4.86 -2.33 4.42
CA ALA A 36 -5.96 -2.68 5.32
C ALA A 36 -5.50 -2.99 6.76
N GLY A 37 -4.19 -2.93 7.03
CA GLY A 37 -3.63 -3.12 8.36
C GLY A 37 -3.92 -1.94 9.30
N ASN A 38 -3.45 -2.06 10.55
CA ASN A 38 -3.66 -1.02 11.56
C ASN A 38 -2.72 0.19 11.39
N LYS A 39 -1.45 -0.09 11.06
CA LYS A 39 -0.37 0.91 10.89
C LYS A 39 0.59 0.43 9.81
N VAL A 40 1.38 1.35 9.29
CA VAL A 40 2.48 1.07 8.36
C VAL A 40 3.70 0.61 9.16
N ARG A 41 4.36 -0.46 8.71
CA ARG A 41 5.49 -1.07 9.43
C ARG A 41 6.66 -1.36 8.49
N PHE A 42 7.87 -1.01 8.92
CA PHE A 42 9.13 -1.43 8.30
C PHE A 42 9.96 -2.28 9.28
N PRO A 43 10.78 -3.23 8.77
CA PRO A 43 11.73 -3.94 9.60
C PRO A 43 12.79 -2.99 10.15
N GLY A 44 13.03 -3.02 11.45
CA GLY A 44 14.15 -2.32 12.09
C GLY A 44 15.36 -3.24 12.31
N ARG A 45 16.16 -2.92 13.33
CA ARG A 45 17.40 -3.66 13.66
C ARG A 45 17.13 -5.10 14.11
N SER A 46 15.97 -5.33 14.70
CA SER A 46 15.52 -6.64 15.15
C SER A 46 14.03 -6.82 14.88
N ARG A 47 13.54 -8.06 14.94
CA ARG A 47 12.09 -8.37 14.77
C ARG A 47 11.20 -7.71 15.83
N TYR A 48 11.78 -7.26 16.94
CA TYR A 48 11.08 -6.68 18.08
C TYR A 48 11.04 -5.14 18.04
N GLU A 49 11.78 -4.53 17.11
CA GLU A 49 11.92 -3.08 17.01
C GLU A 49 11.52 -2.62 15.60
N PRO A 50 10.24 -2.79 15.20
CA PRO A 50 9.78 -2.28 13.91
C PRO A 50 9.64 -0.77 13.93
N HIS A 51 9.87 -0.13 12.79
CA HIS A 51 9.52 1.27 12.57
C HIS A 51 8.05 1.36 12.20
N ILE A 52 7.29 2.16 12.94
CA ILE A 52 5.84 2.21 12.84
C ILE A 52 5.41 3.64 12.48
N TYR A 53 4.60 3.75 11.45
CA TYR A 53 4.05 5.02 10.97
C TYR A 53 2.52 4.96 10.90
N GLU A 54 1.88 6.11 11.08
CA GLU A 54 0.47 6.25 10.76
C GLU A 54 0.27 6.22 9.24
N PHE A 55 -0.87 5.70 8.81
CA PHE A 55 -1.31 5.92 7.42
C PHE A 55 -1.37 7.42 7.12
N PHE A 56 -1.23 7.78 5.85
CA PHE A 56 -1.09 9.15 5.36
C PHE A 56 0.19 9.90 5.75
N THR A 57 1.10 9.29 6.53
CA THR A 57 2.49 9.78 6.62
C THR A 57 3.12 9.76 5.22
N PRO A 58 3.63 10.86 4.66
CA PRO A 58 4.20 10.84 3.31
C PRO A 58 5.41 9.89 3.22
N TYR A 59 5.53 9.14 2.11
CA TYR A 59 6.66 8.22 1.93
C TYR A 59 8.01 8.94 1.99
N GLU A 60 8.07 10.18 1.50
CA GLU A 60 9.25 11.05 1.57
C GLU A 60 9.68 11.34 3.02
N VAL A 61 8.73 11.47 3.95
CA VAL A 61 9.03 11.67 5.38
C VAL A 61 9.66 10.41 5.96
N MET A 62 9.02 9.25 5.72
CA MET A 62 9.54 7.95 6.15
C MET A 62 10.94 7.69 5.58
N TYR A 63 11.16 8.00 4.30
CA TYR A 63 12.46 7.86 3.64
C TYR A 63 13.53 8.69 4.33
N ARG A 64 13.27 9.98 4.56
CA ARG A 64 14.24 10.90 5.19
C ARG A 64 14.61 10.45 6.59
N GLU A 65 13.63 10.05 7.40
CA GLU A 65 13.87 9.61 8.77
C GLU A 65 14.70 8.33 8.82
N LEU A 66 14.31 7.29 8.06
CA LEU A 66 15.02 6.01 8.05
C LEU A 66 16.44 6.17 7.47
N LYS A 67 16.59 6.98 6.41
CA LYS A 67 17.90 7.30 5.84
C LYS A 67 18.81 8.01 6.85
N ALA A 68 18.28 8.99 7.59
CA ALA A 68 19.03 9.72 8.61
C ALA A 68 19.42 8.81 9.80
N GLU A 69 18.57 7.83 10.15
CA GLU A 69 18.86 6.88 11.23
C GLU A 69 19.98 5.90 10.85
N ASN A 70 19.85 5.21 9.71
CA ASN A 70 20.84 4.22 9.26
C ASN A 70 20.69 3.87 7.77
N GLU A 71 21.20 4.74 6.89
CA GLU A 71 21.14 4.52 5.44
C GLU A 71 21.68 3.14 5.00
N ALA A 72 22.81 2.70 5.57
CA ALA A 72 23.42 1.42 5.19
C ALA A 72 22.47 0.23 5.44
N LEU A 73 21.84 0.18 6.61
CA LEU A 73 20.87 -0.85 6.98
C LEU A 73 19.66 -0.83 6.02
N PHE A 74 19.05 0.34 5.83
CA PHE A 74 17.80 0.44 5.08
C PHE A 74 17.98 0.39 3.56
N ARG A 75 19.20 0.62 3.04
CA ARG A 75 19.55 0.22 1.67
C ARG A 75 19.75 -1.28 1.58
N HIS A 76 20.48 -1.89 2.53
CA HIS A 76 20.75 -3.33 2.51
C HIS A 76 19.48 -4.19 2.57
N ASN A 77 18.50 -3.80 3.39
CA ASN A 77 17.23 -4.52 3.50
C ASN A 77 16.17 -4.10 2.45
N GLY A 78 16.52 -3.17 1.56
CA GLY A 78 15.66 -2.71 0.46
C GLY A 78 14.57 -1.70 0.82
N VAL A 79 14.43 -1.28 2.08
CA VAL A 79 13.38 -0.33 2.50
C VAL A 79 13.54 1.03 1.83
N LEU A 80 14.76 1.55 1.68
CA LEU A 80 14.95 2.85 1.00
C LEU A 80 14.61 2.77 -0.49
N ALA A 81 15.00 1.69 -1.17
CA ALA A 81 14.67 1.50 -2.58
C ALA A 81 13.14 1.35 -2.79
N MET A 82 12.49 0.64 -1.87
CA MET A 82 11.04 0.49 -1.82
C MET A 82 10.33 1.83 -1.66
N LEU A 83 10.80 2.68 -0.75
CA LEU A 83 10.26 4.03 -0.55
C LEU A 83 10.54 4.96 -1.73
N GLU A 84 11.73 4.89 -2.35
CA GLU A 84 12.07 5.64 -3.56
C GLU A 84 11.07 5.38 -4.70
N ARG A 85 10.67 4.11 -4.90
CA ARG A 85 9.57 3.76 -5.82
C ARG A 85 8.24 4.36 -5.36
N ASP A 86 7.86 4.13 -4.10
CA ASP A 86 6.54 4.54 -3.60
C ASP A 86 6.29 6.04 -3.70
N ILE A 87 7.33 6.86 -3.50
CA ILE A 87 7.31 8.31 -3.65
C ILE A 87 6.88 8.71 -5.07
N LEU A 88 7.32 7.97 -6.09
CA LEU A 88 6.96 8.22 -7.49
C LEU A 88 5.55 7.73 -7.80
N THR A 89 5.08 6.66 -7.15
CA THR A 89 3.74 6.10 -7.36
C THR A 89 2.64 6.99 -6.75
N LYS A 90 2.78 7.42 -5.47
CA LYS A 90 1.81 8.33 -4.82
C LYS A 90 2.40 8.98 -3.56
N LYS A 91 1.71 9.98 -2.99
CA LYS A 91 2.23 10.77 -1.86
C LYS A 91 2.44 9.97 -0.56
N ALA A 92 1.48 9.11 -0.20
CA ALA A 92 1.44 8.45 1.11
C ALA A 92 0.66 7.13 1.05
N PRO A 93 0.92 6.17 1.94
CA PRO A 93 0.09 4.98 2.10
C PRO A 93 -1.29 5.38 2.59
N GLN A 94 -2.32 4.85 1.96
CA GLN A 94 -3.72 5.17 2.26
C GLN A 94 -4.39 3.95 2.87
N LYS A 95 -5.26 4.18 3.85
CA LYS A 95 -5.95 3.12 4.56
C LYS A 95 -7.24 2.73 3.84
N TRP A 96 -7.50 1.43 3.68
CA TRP A 96 -8.67 0.92 2.99
C TRP A 96 -9.98 1.37 3.64
N GLN A 97 -10.02 1.28 4.98
CA GLN A 97 -11.21 1.56 5.78
C GLN A 97 -11.64 3.03 5.76
N ASP A 98 -10.79 3.93 5.24
CA ASP A 98 -11.09 5.37 5.19
C ASP A 98 -11.75 5.78 3.86
N ASN A 99 -11.94 4.83 2.92
CA ASN A 99 -12.67 5.08 1.68
C ASN A 99 -14.17 5.23 1.95
N SER A 100 -14.80 6.23 1.33
CA SER A 100 -16.24 6.38 1.37
C SER A 100 -16.93 5.36 0.45
N THR A 101 -18.24 5.15 0.64
CA THR A 101 -19.06 4.35 -0.29
C THR A 101 -18.93 4.83 -1.74
N THR A 102 -18.79 6.15 -1.94
CA THR A 102 -18.63 6.75 -3.27
C THR A 102 -17.25 6.44 -3.88
N ASP A 103 -16.20 6.35 -3.07
CA ASP A 103 -14.87 5.95 -3.54
C ASP A 103 -14.89 4.48 -3.95
N LEU A 104 -15.50 3.62 -3.12
CA LEU A 104 -15.60 2.18 -3.37
C LEU A 104 -16.48 1.86 -4.60
N ALA A 105 -17.53 2.63 -4.85
CA ALA A 105 -18.41 2.45 -6.00
C ALA A 105 -17.73 2.73 -7.35
N GLN A 106 -16.53 3.32 -7.36
CA GLN A 106 -15.74 3.54 -8.58
C GLN A 106 -14.80 2.38 -8.90
N LEU A 107 -14.72 1.36 -8.04
CA LEU A 107 -13.83 0.21 -8.18
C LEU A 107 -14.56 -0.93 -8.88
N ASP A 108 -13.93 -1.51 -9.90
CA ASP A 108 -14.48 -2.65 -10.64
C ASP A 108 -13.87 -3.97 -10.14
N VAL A 109 -12.58 -3.97 -9.76
CA VAL A 109 -11.85 -5.16 -9.32
C VAL A 109 -10.97 -4.83 -8.11
N VAL A 110 -11.11 -5.60 -7.03
CA VAL A 110 -10.25 -5.49 -5.84
C VAL A 110 -9.39 -6.74 -5.73
N VAL A 111 -8.07 -6.57 -5.62
CA VAL A 111 -7.08 -7.65 -5.47
C VAL A 111 -6.43 -7.58 -4.10
N CYS A 112 -6.54 -8.64 -3.32
CA CYS A 112 -5.98 -8.72 -1.97
C CYS A 112 -4.78 -9.67 -1.92
N PHE A 113 -3.64 -9.20 -1.42
CA PHE A 113 -2.39 -9.99 -1.46
C PHE A 113 -2.21 -10.99 -0.30
N GLU A 114 -3.20 -11.16 0.58
CA GLU A 114 -3.23 -12.14 1.68
C GLU A 114 -4.68 -12.42 2.12
N ASP A 115 -4.97 -13.65 2.55
CA ASP A 115 -6.30 -14.07 3.05
C ASP A 115 -6.83 -13.15 4.15
N ARG A 116 -5.98 -12.82 5.14
CA ARG A 116 -6.38 -11.91 6.22
C ARG A 116 -6.79 -10.53 5.72
N ILE A 117 -6.15 -10.04 4.67
CA ILE A 117 -6.48 -8.74 4.06
C ILE A 117 -7.79 -8.85 3.30
N PHE A 118 -8.00 -9.95 2.60
CA PHE A 118 -9.26 -10.26 1.93
C PHE A 118 -10.44 -10.30 2.93
N ASP A 119 -10.28 -10.95 4.07
CA ASP A 119 -11.30 -10.98 5.14
C ASP A 119 -11.65 -9.57 5.65
N ILE A 120 -10.63 -8.74 5.94
CA ILE A 120 -10.83 -7.35 6.38
C ILE A 120 -11.56 -6.52 5.31
N VAL A 121 -11.23 -6.73 4.03
CA VAL A 121 -11.89 -6.02 2.94
C VAL A 121 -13.34 -6.50 2.82
N LEU A 122 -13.61 -7.80 2.89
CA LEU A 122 -14.96 -8.36 2.82
C LEU A 122 -15.89 -7.83 3.91
N GLU A 123 -15.40 -7.74 5.16
CA GLU A 123 -16.20 -7.25 6.29
C GLU A 123 -16.68 -5.80 6.11
N GLY A 124 -15.97 -4.99 5.32
CA GLY A 124 -16.25 -3.58 5.11
C GLY A 124 -16.84 -3.20 3.75
N SER A 125 -17.01 -4.14 2.81
CA SER A 125 -17.32 -3.82 1.39
C SER A 125 -18.71 -4.28 0.94
N LEU A 126 -19.38 -3.42 0.17
CA LEU A 126 -20.57 -3.73 -0.66
C LEU A 126 -20.18 -4.62 -1.87
N PRO A 127 -21.12 -5.19 -2.67
CA PRO A 127 -20.78 -6.23 -3.65
C PRO A 127 -19.93 -5.70 -4.81
N ILE A 128 -18.61 -5.75 -4.64
CA ILE A 128 -17.57 -5.49 -5.64
C ILE A 128 -16.94 -6.83 -6.00
N ALA A 129 -16.51 -7.02 -7.26
CA ALA A 129 -15.79 -8.23 -7.65
C ALA A 129 -14.43 -8.28 -6.93
N MET A 130 -14.24 -9.30 -6.10
CA MET A 130 -13.03 -9.51 -5.32
C MET A 130 -12.24 -10.70 -5.83
N LEU A 131 -10.92 -10.53 -5.94
CA LEU A 131 -9.95 -11.57 -6.27
C LEU A 131 -8.91 -11.67 -5.15
N LEU A 132 -8.53 -12.90 -4.85
CA LEU A 132 -7.39 -13.25 -3.99
C LEU A 132 -6.17 -13.51 -4.88
#